data_AF-A0A6B2FZX9-F1
#
_entry.id   AF-A0A6B2FZX9-F1
#
_cell.length_a   1.000
_cell.length_b   1.000
_cell.length_c   1.000
_cell.angle_alpha   90.00
_cell.angle_beta   90.00
_cell.angle_gamma   90.00
#
_symmetry.space_group_name_H-M   'P 1'
#
loop_
_entity.id
_entity.type
_entity.pdbx_description
1 polymer ?
#
loop_
_entity_poly.entity_id
_entity_poly.type
_entity_poly.pdbx_seq_one_letter_code
_entity_poly.pdbx_strand_id
1 'polypeptide(L)'
;IIPWYHLDVDHHKWVCPVINGSISIQSLIFPANFHIDAQSPPETLFSKLTEYHSKGHQNLQSKKTTTAINLKFMVISRLSWVRAGARFLVRGLDDDGFVANFVETEQVVQYDGIISVFTQIRGSIPLFWSQSGVAMLTHKFDYDRSLRCTARAFRKHFERIHKDYGNVIVCNLLANKKEEMNLSQNFSVSFCILILNSRWPREWTYHLNLRFIIMISMLILISIFVMKFGEHFLRLKNL
;
A
#
# COMPACT_ATOMS: atom_id res chain seq x y z
N ILE A 1 -16.80 12.46 16.50
CA ILE A 1 -16.16 12.94 15.25
C ILE A 1 -17.28 13.16 14.25
N ILE A 2 -17.58 14.40 13.87
CA ILE A 2 -18.61 14.72 12.88
C ILE A 2 -17.97 14.54 11.49
N PRO A 3 -18.55 13.75 10.59
CA PRO A 3 -18.03 13.63 9.23
C PRO A 3 -18.05 14.99 8.52
N TRP A 4 -16.99 15.31 7.79
CA TRP A 4 -16.78 16.63 7.19
C TRP A 4 -17.89 17.09 6.24
N TYR A 5 -18.63 16.15 5.64
CA TYR A 5 -19.74 16.41 4.72
C TYR A 5 -21.06 16.79 5.44
N HIS A 6 -21.10 16.76 6.77
CA HIS A 6 -22.23 17.25 7.57
C HIS A 6 -22.02 18.68 8.09
N LEU A 7 -20.91 19.33 7.72
CA LEU A 7 -20.61 20.70 8.13
C LEU A 7 -21.20 21.69 7.13
N ASP A 8 -21.82 22.74 7.65
CA ASP A 8 -22.32 23.84 6.85
C ASP A 8 -21.15 24.62 6.20
N VAL A 9 -21.42 25.29 5.08
CA VAL A 9 -20.38 25.84 4.18
C VAL A 9 -19.49 26.83 4.90
N ASP A 10 -19.96 27.54 5.93
CA ASP A 10 -19.16 28.52 6.69
C ASP A 10 -18.33 27.91 7.83
N HIS A 11 -18.54 26.64 8.16
CA HIS A 11 -17.89 25.99 9.30
C HIS A 11 -16.58 25.29 8.95
N HIS A 12 -16.21 25.19 7.67
CA HIS A 12 -14.95 24.55 7.23
C HIS A 12 -13.70 25.19 7.85
N LYS A 13 -13.73 26.50 8.14
CA LYS A 13 -12.62 27.23 8.78
C LYS A 13 -12.32 26.75 10.20
N TRP A 14 -13.30 26.14 10.87
CA TRP A 14 -13.18 25.64 12.24
C TRP A 14 -12.79 24.17 12.30
N VAL A 15 -12.64 23.51 11.15
CA VAL A 15 -12.39 22.07 11.07
C VAL A 15 -11.06 21.79 10.41
N CYS A 16 -10.11 21.33 11.23
CA CYS A 16 -8.82 20.83 10.77
C CYS A 16 -8.86 19.29 10.73
N PRO A 17 -8.79 18.65 9.54
CA PRO A 17 -8.74 17.20 9.47
C PRO A 17 -7.39 16.70 10.01
N VAL A 18 -7.47 15.72 10.92
CA VAL A 18 -6.29 15.06 11.49
C VAL A 18 -6.23 13.63 10.99
N ILE A 19 -5.03 13.17 10.65
CA ILE A 19 -4.79 11.77 10.26
C ILE A 19 -4.33 10.96 11.46
N ASN A 20 -4.78 9.71 11.52
CA ASN A 20 -4.19 8.71 12.40
C ASN A 20 -3.13 7.94 11.60
N GLY A 21 -1.86 8.01 11.99
CA GLY A 21 -0.76 7.34 11.28
C GLY A 21 0.55 8.10 11.42
N SER A 22 1.31 8.21 10.32
CA SER A 22 2.62 8.87 10.34
C SER A 22 2.86 9.71 9.08
N ILE A 23 3.69 10.73 9.24
CA ILE A 23 4.26 11.51 8.15
C ILE A 23 5.76 11.67 8.41
N SER A 24 6.57 11.40 7.41
CA SER A 24 8.01 11.64 7.44
C SER A 24 8.43 12.33 6.16
N ILE A 25 9.29 13.33 6.27
CA ILE A 25 9.81 14.12 5.15
C ILE A 25 11.31 14.19 5.28
N GLN A 26 12.03 13.89 4.21
CA GLN A 26 13.48 13.98 4.13
C GLN A 26 13.87 14.69 2.83
N SER A 27 14.73 15.71 2.95
CA SER A 27 15.31 16.40 1.80
C SER A 27 16.75 15.93 1.62
N LEU A 28 17.09 15.54 0.40
CA LEU A 28 18.42 15.10 0.00
C LEU A 28 18.93 16.01 -1.10
N ILE A 29 20.20 16.38 -1.01
CA ILE A 29 20.87 17.18 -2.03
C ILE A 29 21.94 16.29 -2.67
N PHE A 30 21.78 16.04 -3.97
CA PHE A 30 22.75 15.27 -4.74
C PHE A 30 23.65 16.21 -5.55
N PRO A 31 24.93 15.85 -5.73
CA PRO A 31 25.79 16.54 -6.67
C PRO A 31 25.30 16.25 -8.09
N ALA A 32 25.47 17.19 -9.01
CA ALA A 32 24.87 17.09 -10.35
C ALA A 32 25.44 15.95 -11.23
N ASN A 33 26.57 15.36 -10.83
CA ASN A 33 27.12 14.17 -11.46
C ASN A 33 26.43 12.86 -11.01
N PHE A 34 25.44 12.95 -10.12
CA PHE A 34 24.63 11.81 -9.69
C PHE A 34 23.61 11.45 -10.78
N HIS A 35 24.05 10.66 -11.75
CA HIS A 35 23.18 10.12 -12.80
C HIS A 35 22.40 8.90 -12.31
N ILE A 36 21.08 8.99 -12.40
CA ILE A 36 20.14 7.88 -12.23
C ILE A 36 19.86 7.32 -13.63
N ASP A 37 20.35 6.11 -13.89
CA ASP A 37 20.03 5.40 -15.12
C ASP A 37 18.73 4.62 -14.92
N ALA A 38 17.68 5.01 -15.66
CA ALA A 38 16.36 4.40 -15.58
C ALA A 38 16.35 2.92 -16.01
N GLN A 39 17.34 2.47 -16.78
CA GLN A 39 17.46 1.07 -17.21
C GLN A 39 18.25 0.20 -16.22
N SER A 40 18.94 0.81 -15.27
CA SER A 40 19.71 0.08 -14.27
C SER A 40 18.78 -0.58 -13.24
N PRO A 41 19.12 -1.80 -12.76
CA PRO A 41 18.30 -2.45 -11.75
C PRO A 41 18.28 -1.62 -10.45
N PRO A 42 17.16 -1.62 -9.72
CA PRO A 42 16.97 -0.76 -8.54
C PRO A 42 18.00 -1.03 -7.42
N GLU A 43 18.59 -2.23 -7.37
CA GLU A 43 19.66 -2.58 -6.43
C GLU A 43 20.95 -1.77 -6.65
N THR A 44 21.27 -1.45 -7.90
CA THR A 44 22.43 -0.62 -8.25
C THR A 44 22.22 0.81 -7.78
N LEU A 45 21.00 1.33 -7.93
CA LEU A 45 20.64 2.64 -7.40
C LEU A 45 20.71 2.67 -5.86
N PHE A 46 20.16 1.66 -5.19
CA PHE A 46 20.20 1.57 -3.73
C PHE A 46 21.63 1.49 -3.17
N SER A 47 22.49 0.70 -3.82
CA SER A 47 23.91 0.62 -3.46
C SER A 47 24.62 1.97 -3.62
N LYS A 48 24.41 2.67 -4.75
CA LYS A 48 24.97 4.02 -4.99
C LYS A 48 24.50 5.04 -3.95
N LEU A 49 23.22 5.01 -3.57
CA LEU A 49 22.65 5.90 -2.55
C LEU A 49 23.24 5.60 -1.17
N THR A 50 23.37 4.32 -0.82
CA THR A 50 23.94 3.89 0.46
C THR A 50 25.42 4.26 0.57
N GLU A 51 26.17 4.09 -0.52
CA GLU A 51 27.57 4.50 -0.63
C GLU A 51 27.72 6.03 -0.53
N TYR A 52 26.83 6.80 -1.15
CA TYR A 52 26.82 8.26 -1.02
C TYR A 52 26.56 8.70 0.43
N HIS A 53 25.60 8.06 1.10
CA HIS A 53 25.29 8.35 2.50
C HIS A 53 26.43 7.95 3.45
N SER A 54 27.09 6.81 3.22
CA SER A 54 28.16 6.30 4.08
C SER A 54 29.48 7.06 3.91
N LYS A 55 29.79 7.55 2.69
CA LYS A 55 31.00 8.36 2.43
C LYS A 55 30.93 9.78 2.99
N GLY A 56 29.76 10.21 3.46
CA GLY A 56 29.55 11.50 4.10
C GLY A 56 29.83 12.70 3.19
N HIS A 57 29.38 13.87 3.63
CA HIS A 57 29.62 15.18 2.99
C HIS A 57 31.11 15.61 2.90
N GLN A 58 32.08 14.69 2.98
CA GLN A 58 33.50 14.99 3.17
C GLN A 58 34.33 15.14 1.89
N ASN A 59 33.74 15.10 0.68
CA ASN A 59 34.49 15.33 -0.57
C ASN A 59 33.74 16.26 -1.55
N LEU A 60 33.41 17.48 -1.12
CA LEU A 60 32.85 18.53 -1.98
C LEU A 60 33.76 19.76 -2.13
N GLN A 61 35.07 19.60 -1.93
CA GLN A 61 36.06 20.58 -2.38
C GLN A 61 36.81 20.06 -3.62
N SER A 62 36.18 20.14 -4.79
CA SER A 62 36.86 20.38 -6.09
C SER A 62 35.94 20.07 -7.30
N LYS A 63 35.08 21.04 -7.66
CA LYS A 63 34.85 21.51 -9.04
C LYS A 63 33.60 22.40 -9.07
N LYS A 64 33.78 23.63 -9.55
CA LYS A 64 32.72 24.60 -9.79
C LYS A 64 31.82 24.17 -10.95
N THR A 65 30.59 24.68 -10.92
CA THR A 65 29.54 24.68 -11.96
C THR A 65 28.90 23.34 -12.28
N THR A 66 28.02 22.88 -11.40
CA THR A 66 26.84 22.11 -11.83
C THR A 66 25.75 22.23 -10.76
N THR A 67 24.52 22.56 -11.16
CA THR A 67 23.37 22.80 -10.28
C THR A 67 23.07 21.59 -9.40
N ALA A 68 23.12 21.77 -8.08
CA ALA A 68 22.81 20.70 -7.13
C ALA A 68 21.37 20.23 -7.31
N ILE A 69 21.17 18.90 -7.33
CA ILE A 69 19.85 18.29 -7.44
C ILE A 69 19.21 18.31 -6.04
N ASN A 70 18.07 18.96 -5.90
CA ASN A 70 17.28 18.93 -4.67
C ASN A 70 16.14 17.91 -4.83
N LEU A 71 16.15 16.90 -3.97
CA LEU A 71 15.15 15.84 -3.99
C LEU A 71 14.48 15.77 -2.62
N LYS A 72 13.15 15.81 -2.59
CA LYS A 72 12.37 15.62 -1.36
C LYS A 72 11.63 14.29 -1.41
N PHE A 73 11.86 13.48 -0.41
CA PHE A 73 11.10 12.26 -0.13
C PHE A 73 10.11 12.54 0.98
N MET A 74 8.88 12.09 0.81
CA MET A 74 7.87 12.12 1.85
C MET A 74 7.15 10.78 1.88
N VAL A 75 6.93 10.25 3.08
CA VAL A 75 6.13 9.04 3.30
C VAL A 75 4.99 9.41 4.23
N ILE A 76 3.76 9.24 3.76
CA ILE A 76 2.55 9.45 4.55
C ILE A 76 1.87 8.11 4.71
N SER A 77 1.49 7.72 5.94
CA SER A 77 0.69 6.53 6.20
C SER A 77 -0.56 6.91 6.99
N ARG A 78 -1.73 6.50 6.52
CA ARG A 78 -3.04 6.84 7.08
C ARG A 78 -3.83 5.59 7.42
N LEU A 79 -4.24 5.46 8.68
CA LEU A 79 -5.12 4.40 9.16
C LEU A 79 -6.58 4.83 9.00
N SER A 80 -7.38 3.98 8.38
CA SER A 80 -8.83 4.18 8.23
C SER A 80 -9.53 4.16 9.58
N TRP A 81 -10.43 5.11 9.78
CA TRP A 81 -11.29 5.21 10.97
C TRP A 81 -12.53 4.33 10.87
N VAL A 82 -12.92 3.88 9.68
CA VAL A 82 -14.24 3.27 9.42
C VAL A 82 -14.44 1.97 10.18
N ARG A 83 -13.42 1.10 10.17
CA ARG A 83 -13.40 -0.17 10.93
C ARG A 83 -12.22 -0.19 11.90
N ALA A 84 -12.11 0.89 12.68
CA ALA A 84 -11.14 0.99 13.75
C ALA A 84 -11.53 0.09 14.94
N GLY A 85 -10.53 -0.55 15.56
CA GLY A 85 -10.72 -1.41 16.73
C GLY A 85 -9.40 -1.95 17.25
N ALA A 86 -9.38 -2.46 18.48
CA ALA A 86 -8.15 -3.02 19.04
C ALA A 86 -7.66 -4.20 18.19
N ARG A 87 -6.32 -4.35 18.08
CA ARG A 87 -5.59 -5.26 17.17
C ARG A 87 -5.94 -6.76 17.29
N PHE A 88 -6.84 -7.15 18.19
CA PHE A 88 -7.24 -8.54 18.43
C PHE A 88 -8.75 -8.72 18.57
N LEU A 89 -9.52 -7.64 18.57
CA LEU A 89 -10.98 -7.67 18.67
C LEU A 89 -11.66 -7.51 17.32
N VAL A 90 -11.04 -6.73 16.42
CA VAL A 90 -11.62 -6.44 15.11
C VAL A 90 -10.67 -6.93 14.02
N ARG A 91 -11.11 -7.99 13.34
CA ARG A 91 -10.44 -8.60 12.18
C ARG A 91 -11.45 -8.75 11.04
N GLY A 92 -10.91 -9.04 9.87
CA GLY A 92 -11.72 -9.33 8.71
C GLY A 92 -12.59 -8.17 8.22
N LEU A 93 -13.66 -8.57 7.56
CA LEU A 93 -14.62 -7.74 6.84
C LEU A 93 -15.88 -7.45 7.68
N ASP A 94 -16.58 -6.36 7.38
CA ASP A 94 -17.96 -6.13 7.84
C ASP A 94 -19.01 -6.31 6.73
N ASP A 95 -20.28 -6.15 7.08
CA ASP A 95 -21.41 -6.27 6.14
C ASP A 95 -21.43 -5.21 5.02
N ASP A 96 -20.69 -4.13 5.21
CA ASP A 96 -20.54 -3.04 4.23
C ASP A 96 -19.27 -3.15 3.38
N GLY A 97 -18.43 -4.15 3.64
CA GLY A 97 -17.22 -4.42 2.87
C GLY A 97 -16.01 -3.60 3.33
N PHE A 98 -16.03 -3.03 4.53
CA PHE A 98 -14.85 -2.43 5.13
C PHE A 98 -14.02 -3.47 5.86
N VAL A 99 -12.70 -3.42 5.65
CA VAL A 99 -11.75 -4.31 6.33
C VAL A 99 -11.12 -3.61 7.53
N ALA A 100 -10.86 -4.37 8.58
CA ALA A 100 -10.14 -3.88 9.74
C ALA A 100 -8.69 -3.54 9.39
N ASN A 101 -8.09 -2.58 10.11
CA ASN A 101 -6.69 -2.16 9.93
C ASN A 101 -6.34 -1.75 8.49
N PHE A 102 -7.28 -1.12 7.76
CA PHE A 102 -7.01 -0.58 6.44
C PHE A 102 -6.07 0.62 6.55
N VAL A 103 -4.90 0.52 5.92
CA VAL A 103 -3.86 1.55 5.90
C VAL A 103 -3.52 1.88 4.45
N GLU A 104 -3.43 3.17 4.16
CA GLU A 104 -2.96 3.71 2.91
C GLU A 104 -1.60 4.39 3.15
N THR A 105 -0.57 3.96 2.42
CA THR A 105 0.77 4.54 2.47
C THR A 105 1.12 5.16 1.13
N GLU A 106 1.40 6.45 1.13
CA GLU A 106 1.88 7.20 -0.02
C GLU A 106 3.37 7.49 0.11
N GLN A 107 4.11 7.22 -0.95
CA GLN A 107 5.50 7.62 -1.14
C GLN A 107 5.51 8.73 -2.18
N VAL A 108 5.85 9.93 -1.76
CA VAL A 108 5.93 11.13 -2.58
C VAL A 108 7.38 11.46 -2.82
N VAL A 109 7.74 11.63 -4.09
CA VAL A 109 9.07 12.07 -4.52
C VAL A 109 8.91 13.35 -5.29
N GLN A 110 9.56 14.42 -4.83
CA GLN A 110 9.65 15.68 -5.55
C GLN A 110 11.08 15.89 -6.04
N TYR A 111 11.22 16.12 -7.34
CA TYR A 111 12.48 16.39 -8.02
C TYR A 111 12.25 17.46 -9.08
N ASP A 112 12.99 18.57 -9.02
CA ASP A 112 12.98 19.62 -10.06
C ASP A 112 11.56 20.10 -10.47
N GLY A 113 10.69 20.31 -9.48
CA GLY A 113 9.29 20.70 -9.71
C GLY A 113 8.35 19.55 -10.11
N ILE A 114 8.88 18.40 -10.53
CA ILE A 114 8.12 17.18 -10.82
C ILE A 114 7.78 16.48 -9.50
N ILE A 115 6.52 16.07 -9.35
CA ILE A 115 6.03 15.31 -8.20
C ILE A 115 5.54 13.96 -8.70
N SER A 116 6.06 12.88 -8.11
CA SER A 116 5.59 11.51 -8.31
C SER A 116 5.04 10.95 -7.00
N VAL A 117 3.94 10.23 -7.08
CA VAL A 117 3.26 9.63 -5.93
C VAL A 117 2.99 8.16 -6.20
N PHE A 118 3.48 7.30 -5.32
CA PHE A 118 3.20 5.87 -5.32
C PHE A 118 2.35 5.51 -4.10
N THR A 119 1.22 4.84 -4.32
CA THR A 119 0.28 4.47 -3.25
C THR A 119 0.28 2.96 -3.05
N GLN A 120 0.43 2.53 -1.80
CA GLN A 120 0.29 1.15 -1.37
C GLN A 120 -0.81 1.06 -0.32
N ILE A 121 -1.71 0.09 -0.49
CA ILE A 121 -2.75 -0.21 0.50
C ILE A 121 -2.45 -1.52 1.22
N ARG A 122 -2.84 -1.59 2.49
CA ARG A 122 -2.76 -2.79 3.33
C ARG A 122 -4.02 -2.89 4.17
N GLY A 123 -4.54 -4.10 4.34
CA GLY A 123 -5.70 -4.34 5.21
C GLY A 123 -5.73 -5.74 5.77
N SER A 124 -6.70 -6.01 6.65
CA SER A 124 -7.05 -7.37 7.03
C SER A 124 -7.62 -8.13 5.83
N ILE A 125 -7.48 -9.46 5.84
CA ILE A 125 -8.04 -10.31 4.79
C ILE A 125 -9.55 -10.11 4.73
N PRO A 126 -10.15 -9.81 3.56
CA PRO A 126 -11.55 -9.41 3.43
C PRO A 126 -12.50 -10.61 3.53
N LEU A 127 -12.46 -11.34 4.63
CA LEU A 127 -13.38 -12.43 4.97
C LEU A 127 -14.01 -12.15 6.34
N PHE A 128 -15.13 -12.81 6.65
CA PHE A 128 -15.65 -12.83 8.01
C PHE A 128 -14.87 -13.85 8.85
N TRP A 129 -13.89 -13.37 9.62
CA TRP A 129 -13.06 -14.20 10.48
C TRP A 129 -12.64 -13.48 11.75
N SER A 130 -12.49 -14.25 12.81
CA SER A 130 -12.02 -13.83 14.11
C SER A 130 -10.79 -14.67 14.52
N GLN A 131 -10.01 -14.13 15.44
CA GLN A 131 -8.85 -14.82 15.99
C GLN A 131 -9.07 -15.05 17.48
N SER A 132 -9.34 -16.29 17.86
CA SER A 132 -9.50 -16.71 19.24
C SER A 132 -8.13 -17.09 19.83
N GLY A 133 -7.95 -16.89 21.15
CA GLY A 133 -6.79 -17.44 21.87
C GLY A 133 -5.56 -16.53 22.02
N VAL A 134 -5.68 -15.21 21.77
CA VAL A 134 -4.56 -14.25 21.90
C VAL A 134 -3.90 -14.24 23.30
N ALA A 135 -4.63 -14.67 24.35
CA ALA A 135 -4.11 -14.81 25.70
C ALA A 135 -3.36 -16.14 25.98
N MET A 136 -3.46 -17.16 25.12
CA MET A 136 -3.05 -18.55 25.41
C MET A 136 -2.15 -19.19 24.34
N LEU A 137 -1.30 -18.42 23.64
CA LEU A 137 -0.27 -18.91 22.70
C LEU A 137 -0.77 -19.75 21.50
N THR A 138 -2.08 -19.88 21.31
CA THR A 138 -2.70 -20.62 20.21
C THR A 138 -3.43 -19.65 19.28
N HIS A 139 -3.12 -19.71 17.98
CA HIS A 139 -3.62 -18.79 16.97
C HIS A 139 -4.75 -19.41 16.15
N LYS A 140 -5.86 -19.78 16.81
CA LYS A 140 -6.99 -20.36 16.10
C LYS A 140 -7.75 -19.29 15.32
N PHE A 141 -7.98 -19.54 14.04
CA PHE A 141 -8.88 -18.72 13.21
C PHE A 141 -10.26 -19.35 13.17
N ASP A 142 -11.25 -18.58 13.60
CA ASP A 142 -12.65 -18.96 13.53
C ASP A 142 -13.32 -18.20 12.38
N TYR A 143 -14.18 -18.90 11.63
CA TYR A 143 -14.92 -18.33 10.53
C TYR A 143 -16.31 -17.97 11.02
N ASP A 144 -16.59 -16.68 11.10
CA ASP A 144 -17.84 -16.23 11.67
C ASP A 144 -19.03 -16.54 10.75
N ARG A 145 -18.78 -16.67 9.43
CA ARG A 145 -19.82 -16.86 8.41
C ARG A 145 -19.32 -17.69 7.22
N SER A 146 -20.26 -18.29 6.48
CA SER A 146 -19.97 -19.04 5.25
C SER A 146 -19.51 -18.14 4.09
N LEU A 147 -18.78 -18.70 3.12
CA LEU A 147 -18.31 -17.96 1.94
C LEU A 147 -19.44 -17.32 1.13
N ARG A 148 -20.61 -17.95 1.09
CA ARG A 148 -21.80 -17.41 0.42
C ARG A 148 -22.25 -16.09 1.06
N CYS A 149 -22.21 -16.01 2.40
CA CYS A 149 -22.51 -14.78 3.13
C CYS A 149 -21.42 -13.72 2.91
N THR A 150 -20.15 -14.13 2.81
CA THR A 150 -19.01 -13.25 2.53
C THR A 150 -19.06 -12.61 1.14
N ALA A 151 -19.58 -13.32 0.14
CA ALA A 151 -19.52 -12.91 -1.26
C ALA A 151 -20.04 -11.49 -1.53
N ARG A 152 -21.13 -11.08 -0.87
CA ARG A 152 -21.70 -9.72 -1.06
C ARG A 152 -20.78 -8.64 -0.53
N ALA A 153 -20.31 -8.78 0.70
CA ALA A 153 -19.42 -7.80 1.32
C ALA A 153 -18.04 -7.79 0.64
N PHE A 154 -17.53 -8.96 0.24
CA PHE A 154 -16.29 -9.11 -0.52
C PHE A 154 -16.33 -8.33 -1.83
N ARG A 155 -17.46 -8.43 -2.56
CA ARG A 155 -17.67 -7.65 -3.78
C ARG A 155 -17.66 -6.16 -3.51
N LYS A 156 -18.44 -5.69 -2.52
CA LYS A 156 -18.45 -4.26 -2.11
C LYS A 156 -17.05 -3.75 -1.78
N HIS A 157 -16.22 -4.58 -1.13
CA HIS A 157 -14.84 -4.24 -0.80
C HIS A 157 -14.03 -3.97 -2.08
N PHE A 158 -13.96 -4.94 -2.99
CA PHE A 158 -13.16 -4.80 -4.20
C PHE A 158 -13.71 -3.77 -5.17
N GLU A 159 -15.03 -3.60 -5.29
CA GLU A 159 -15.64 -2.52 -6.08
C GLU A 159 -15.18 -1.14 -5.58
N ARG A 160 -15.07 -0.97 -4.26
CA ARG A 160 -14.56 0.27 -3.66
C ARG A 160 -13.07 0.47 -3.92
N ILE A 161 -12.27 -0.57 -3.70
CA ILE A 161 -10.84 -0.51 -4.02
C ILE A 161 -10.63 -0.16 -5.50
N HIS A 162 -11.41 -0.74 -6.40
CA HIS A 162 -11.34 -0.42 -7.82
C HIS A 162 -11.78 1.01 -8.13
N LYS A 163 -12.87 1.48 -7.50
CA LYS A 163 -13.34 2.86 -7.66
C LYS A 163 -12.30 3.89 -7.20
N ASP A 164 -11.63 3.62 -6.09
CA ASP A 164 -10.72 4.59 -5.47
C ASP A 164 -9.30 4.53 -6.05
N TYR A 165 -8.79 3.32 -6.36
CA TYR A 165 -7.40 3.08 -6.78
C TYR A 165 -7.24 2.56 -8.21
N GLY A 166 -8.31 2.13 -8.88
CA GLY A 166 -8.23 1.53 -10.21
C GLY A 166 -7.71 0.10 -10.18
N ASN A 167 -6.65 -0.16 -10.95
CA ASN A 167 -6.03 -1.50 -11.05
C ASN A 167 -5.13 -1.75 -9.85
N VAL A 168 -5.33 -2.88 -9.19
CA VAL A 168 -4.57 -3.24 -7.98
C VAL A 168 -3.96 -4.63 -8.12
N ILE A 169 -2.80 -4.83 -7.51
CA ILE A 169 -2.15 -6.13 -7.38
C ILE A 169 -2.37 -6.59 -5.94
N VAL A 170 -2.92 -7.79 -5.78
CA VAL A 170 -3.22 -8.35 -4.47
C VAL A 170 -2.15 -9.36 -4.09
N CYS A 171 -1.37 -9.01 -3.08
CA CYS A 171 -0.30 -9.85 -2.55
C CYS A 171 -0.77 -10.52 -1.25
N ASN A 172 -0.83 -11.85 -1.24
CA ASN A 172 -1.16 -12.63 -0.05
C ASN A 172 0.10 -13.33 0.49
N LEU A 173 0.45 -13.02 1.74
CA LEU A 173 1.68 -13.49 2.40
C LEU A 173 1.40 -14.44 3.58
N LEU A 174 0.20 -15.02 3.68
CA LEU A 174 -0.12 -15.99 4.74
C LEU A 174 0.78 -17.24 4.67
N ALA A 175 1.20 -17.76 5.82
CA ALA A 175 2.09 -18.91 5.94
C ALA A 175 1.37 -20.26 5.73
N ASN A 176 2.14 -21.33 5.50
CA ASN A 176 1.64 -22.71 5.35
C ASN A 176 1.32 -23.41 6.69
N LYS A 177 0.98 -22.66 7.74
CA LYS A 177 0.46 -23.28 8.96
C LYS A 177 -0.98 -23.72 8.69
N LYS A 178 -1.40 -24.87 9.24
CA LYS A 178 -2.72 -25.49 8.98
C LYS A 178 -3.87 -24.49 9.07
N GLU A 179 -3.81 -23.59 10.06
CA GLU A 179 -4.86 -22.60 10.32
C GLU A 179 -4.83 -21.43 9.32
N GLU A 180 -3.66 -20.89 8.97
CA GLU A 180 -3.49 -19.82 7.98
C GLU A 180 -3.76 -20.29 6.54
N MET A 181 -3.47 -21.56 6.25
CA MET A 181 -3.69 -22.16 4.94
C MET A 181 -5.18 -22.14 4.56
N ASN A 182 -6.06 -22.49 5.49
CA ASN A 182 -7.50 -22.45 5.25
C ASN A 182 -7.98 -21.02 4.95
N LEU A 183 -7.40 -20.02 5.63
CA LEU A 183 -7.77 -18.62 5.44
C LEU A 183 -7.34 -18.12 4.05
N SER A 184 -6.13 -18.51 3.64
CA SER A 184 -5.59 -18.25 2.29
C SER A 184 -6.42 -18.93 1.19
N GLN A 185 -6.86 -20.17 1.40
CA GLN A 185 -7.71 -20.90 0.46
C GLN A 185 -9.09 -20.26 0.33
N ASN A 186 -9.75 -19.94 1.44
CA ASN A 186 -11.06 -19.28 1.43
C ASN A 186 -11.01 -17.89 0.78
N PHE A 187 -9.90 -17.18 0.96
CA PHE A 187 -9.67 -15.91 0.29
C PHE A 187 -9.56 -16.11 -1.22
N SER A 188 -8.75 -17.08 -1.66
CA SER A 188 -8.56 -17.42 -3.07
C SER A 188 -9.88 -17.84 -3.73
N VAL A 189 -10.70 -18.65 -3.06
CA VAL A 189 -12.02 -19.07 -3.56
C VAL A 189 -12.97 -17.88 -3.68
N SER A 190 -13.04 -17.01 -2.67
CA SER A 190 -13.88 -15.79 -2.72
C SER A 190 -13.46 -14.87 -3.86
N PHE A 191 -12.16 -14.77 -4.10
CA PHE A 191 -11.58 -13.99 -5.19
C PHE A 191 -11.92 -14.59 -6.57
N CYS A 192 -11.83 -15.92 -6.74
CA CYS A 192 -12.28 -16.59 -7.95
C CYS A 192 -13.78 -16.38 -8.20
N ILE A 193 -14.62 -16.48 -7.15
CA ILE A 193 -16.06 -16.21 -7.23
C ILE A 193 -16.32 -14.78 -7.69
N LEU A 194 -15.55 -13.80 -7.21
CA LEU A 194 -15.64 -12.41 -7.66
C LEU A 194 -15.37 -12.28 -9.16
N ILE A 195 -14.26 -12.86 -9.65
CA ILE A 195 -13.86 -12.79 -11.06
C ILE A 195 -14.89 -13.48 -11.97
N LEU A 196 -15.46 -14.61 -11.53
CA LEU A 196 -16.40 -15.39 -12.33
C LEU A 196 -17.81 -14.77 -12.38
N ASN A 197 -18.28 -14.15 -11.30
CA ASN A 197 -19.65 -13.61 -11.22
C ASN A 197 -19.77 -12.14 -11.63
N SER A 198 -18.66 -11.41 -11.64
CA SER A 198 -18.65 -10.01 -12.03
C SER A 198 -18.09 -9.93 -13.44
N ARG A 199 -18.51 -8.97 -14.28
CA ARG A 199 -17.74 -8.58 -15.48
C ARG A 199 -16.42 -7.91 -15.07
N TRP A 200 -15.70 -8.50 -14.12
CA TRP A 200 -14.41 -8.04 -13.66
C TRP A 200 -13.42 -8.29 -14.79
N PRO A 201 -12.83 -7.25 -15.38
CA PRO A 201 -11.93 -7.45 -16.49
C PRO A 201 -10.67 -8.20 -16.02
N ARG A 202 -10.32 -9.27 -16.74
CA ARG A 202 -9.35 -10.30 -16.29
C ARG A 202 -7.90 -9.79 -16.17
N GLU A 203 -7.61 -8.65 -16.79
CA GLU A 203 -6.28 -8.02 -16.82
C GLU A 203 -5.97 -7.15 -15.57
N TRP A 204 -6.94 -7.01 -14.65
CA TRP A 204 -7.01 -5.84 -13.75
C TRP A 204 -6.68 -6.17 -12.29
N THR A 205 -6.54 -7.46 -11.96
CA THR A 205 -6.16 -7.87 -10.60
C THR A 205 -5.43 -9.21 -10.61
N TYR A 206 -4.15 -9.17 -10.26
CA TYR A 206 -3.32 -10.36 -10.10
C TYR A 206 -3.31 -10.77 -8.63
N HIS A 207 -3.73 -11.99 -8.33
CA HIS A 207 -3.52 -12.60 -7.04
C HIS A 207 -2.19 -13.35 -7.07
N LEU A 208 -1.16 -12.77 -6.45
CA LEU A 208 0.15 -13.38 -6.37
C LEU A 208 0.36 -13.95 -4.95
N ASN A 209 0.40 -15.27 -4.86
CA ASN A 209 0.84 -15.98 -3.65
C ASN A 209 2.38 -15.97 -3.61
N LEU A 210 2.97 -14.85 -3.22
CA LEU A 210 4.42 -14.68 -3.16
C LEU A 210 4.94 -15.15 -1.80
N ARG A 211 5.70 -16.25 -1.79
CA ARG A 211 6.13 -16.91 -0.56
C ARG A 211 7.63 -16.84 -0.28
N PHE A 212 8.43 -16.42 -1.25
CA PHE A 212 9.90 -16.55 -1.21
C PHE A 212 10.65 -15.26 -1.43
N ILE A 213 10.00 -14.14 -1.13
CA ILE A 213 10.50 -12.85 -1.52
C ILE A 213 10.61 -11.96 -0.29
N ILE A 214 11.86 -11.85 0.17
CA ILE A 214 12.31 -10.85 1.14
C ILE A 214 11.80 -9.50 0.63
N MET A 215 11.40 -8.58 1.52
CA MET A 215 10.83 -7.26 1.19
C MET A 215 11.55 -6.51 0.05
N ILE A 216 12.85 -6.75 -0.12
CA ILE A 216 13.69 -6.25 -1.23
C ILE A 216 13.26 -6.82 -2.59
N SER A 217 13.02 -8.13 -2.73
CA SER A 217 12.56 -8.71 -3.99
C SER A 217 11.07 -8.43 -4.28
N MET A 218 10.29 -7.95 -3.29
CA MET A 218 8.92 -7.44 -3.53
C MET A 218 8.98 -6.07 -4.19
N LEU A 219 9.87 -5.19 -3.74
CA LEU A 219 10.16 -3.94 -4.44
C LEU A 219 10.69 -4.22 -5.84
N ILE A 220 11.52 -5.24 -6.05
CA ILE A 220 12.01 -5.61 -7.38
C ILE A 220 10.89 -6.18 -8.26
N LEU A 221 10.00 -7.04 -7.74
CA LEU A 221 8.86 -7.55 -8.50
C LEU A 221 7.86 -6.45 -8.84
N ILE A 222 7.55 -5.59 -7.87
CA ILE A 222 6.68 -4.42 -8.09
C ILE A 222 7.35 -3.49 -9.09
N SER A 223 8.64 -3.20 -8.98
CA SER A 223 9.39 -2.40 -9.94
C SER A 223 9.46 -3.04 -11.33
N ILE A 224 9.69 -4.35 -11.46
CA ILE A 224 9.69 -5.06 -12.75
C ILE A 224 8.29 -5.03 -13.37
N PHE A 225 7.24 -5.18 -12.57
CA PHE A 225 5.85 -5.17 -13.06
C PHE A 225 5.39 -3.75 -13.39
N VAL A 226 5.69 -2.77 -12.54
CA VAL A 226 5.43 -1.34 -12.76
C VAL A 226 6.27 -0.80 -13.92
N MET A 227 7.50 -1.28 -14.15
CA MET A 227 8.31 -0.87 -15.32
C MET A 227 7.87 -1.57 -16.61
N LYS A 228 7.40 -2.83 -16.57
CA LYS A 228 6.90 -3.54 -17.76
C LYS A 228 5.50 -3.10 -18.20
N PHE A 229 4.66 -2.62 -17.29
CA PHE A 229 3.28 -2.18 -17.56
C PHE A 229 3.06 -0.68 -17.29
N GLY A 230 4.15 0.09 -17.18
CA GLY A 230 4.23 1.40 -16.52
C GLY A 230 3.59 2.60 -17.18
N GLU A 231 3.07 2.48 -18.40
CA GLU A 231 2.46 3.64 -19.06
C GLU A 231 1.12 4.06 -18.43
N HIS A 232 0.50 3.21 -17.61
CA HIS A 232 -0.82 3.49 -17.01
C HIS A 232 -0.82 3.83 -15.51
N PHE A 233 0.32 3.75 -14.82
CA PHE A 233 0.35 3.87 -13.34
C PHE A 233 0.82 5.22 -12.80
N LEU A 234 1.41 6.08 -13.63
CA LEU A 234 1.71 7.45 -13.27
C LEU A 234 0.44 8.30 -13.40
N ARG A 235 -0.37 8.34 -12.33
CA ARG A 235 -1.37 9.40 -12.19
C ARG A 235 -0.61 10.70 -11.89
N LEU A 236 -0.06 11.30 -12.94
CA LEU A 236 0.35 12.71 -12.96
C LEU A 236 -0.92 13.53 -12.73
N LYS A 237 -1.25 13.78 -11.46
CA LYS A 237 -2.13 14.91 -11.15
C LYS A 237 -1.29 16.15 -11.43
N ASN A 238 -1.42 16.68 -12.64
CA ASN A 238 -1.09 18.06 -12.91
C ASN A 238 -1.94 18.89 -11.92
N LEU A 239 -1.25 19.54 -10.98
CA LEU A 239 -1.77 20.69 -10.24
C LEU A 239 -1.53 21.93 -11.10
#